data_AF-A0ABD4RED8-F1
#
_entry.id   AF-A0ABD4RED8-F1
#
_cell.length_a   1.000
_cell.length_b   1.000
_cell.length_c   1.000
_cell.angle_alpha   90.00
_cell.angle_beta   90.00
_cell.angle_gamma   90.00
#
_symmetry.space_group_name_H-M   'P 1'
#
loop_
_entity.id
_entity.type
_entity.pdbx_description
1 polymer ?
#
loop_
_entity_poly.entity_id
_entity_poly.type
_entity_poly.pdbx_seq_one_letter_code
_entity_poly.pdbx_strand_id
1 'polypeptide(L)'
;MNLNEKHIEEKIKHLKKAIEIVGGIDLLENKFKNQEDLFKYIIETVFKEDKIVFEIQNTIFTIKELMDIKIRYEKHLIKNRSKVIQSIVYKINKYNTALESLVRKYKKSNSISEYNEIKNQIIHTYRMDINLYILKEINEVVLNDIRLADEVNFYGEYLTEKREQLVISIMRNIGAE
;
A
#
# COMPACT_ATOMS: atom_id res chain seq x y z
N MET A 1 -26.33 17.24 -2.35
CA MET A 1 -25.52 16.36 -1.49
C MET A 1 -25.58 16.87 -0.06
N ASN A 2 -26.23 16.12 0.82
CA ASN A 2 -26.42 16.47 2.23
C ASN A 2 -25.17 16.12 3.05
N LEU A 3 -24.95 16.82 4.18
CA LEU A 3 -23.77 16.64 5.04
C LEU A 3 -23.56 15.18 5.50
N ASN A 4 -24.66 14.44 5.69
CA ASN A 4 -24.65 13.03 6.11
C ASN A 4 -24.20 12.06 5.00
N GLU A 5 -24.47 12.36 3.73
CA GLU A 5 -24.05 11.52 2.59
C GLU A 5 -22.53 11.52 2.48
N LYS A 6 -21.90 12.71 2.57
CA LYS A 6 -20.43 12.84 2.56
C LYS A 6 -19.76 12.08 3.69
N HIS A 7 -20.36 12.07 4.88
CA HIS A 7 -19.81 11.32 6.01
C HIS A 7 -19.81 9.82 5.76
N ILE A 8 -20.91 9.29 5.22
CA ILE A 8 -21.05 7.86 4.89
C ILE A 8 -20.06 7.47 3.79
N GLU A 9 -19.97 8.26 2.72
CA GLU A 9 -19.00 8.02 1.64
C GLU A 9 -17.57 7.92 2.17
N GLU A 10 -17.17 8.81 3.08
CA GLU A 10 -15.83 8.77 3.66
C GLU A 10 -15.61 7.52 4.52
N LYS A 11 -16.63 7.06 5.26
CA LYS A 11 -16.55 5.78 5.99
C LYS A 11 -16.40 4.59 5.05
N ILE A 12 -17.10 4.58 3.92
CA ILE A 12 -16.96 3.54 2.90
C ILE A 12 -15.57 3.57 2.27
N LYS A 13 -15.02 4.76 1.97
CA LYS A 13 -13.62 4.89 1.52
C LYS A 13 -12.63 4.33 2.53
N HIS A 14 -12.80 4.64 3.81
CA HIS A 14 -11.94 4.08 4.85
C HIS A 14 -12.07 2.56 4.95
N LEU A 15 -13.27 2.00 4.77
CA LEU A 15 -13.47 0.56 4.75
C LEU A 15 -12.80 -0.09 3.53
N LYS A 16 -12.88 0.49 2.33
CA LYS A 16 -12.12 0.00 1.15
C LYS A 16 -10.63 -0.06 1.44
N LYS A 17 -10.06 1.00 2.02
CA LYS A 17 -8.64 1.04 2.44
C LYS A 17 -8.32 -0.07 3.44
N ALA A 18 -9.20 -0.31 4.41
CA ALA A 18 -9.02 -1.34 5.42
C ALA A 18 -9.04 -2.76 4.82
N ILE A 19 -9.94 -3.02 3.87
CA ILE A 19 -10.02 -4.29 3.13
C ILE A 19 -8.73 -4.49 2.30
N GLU A 20 -8.26 -3.45 1.63
CA GLU A 20 -7.01 -3.49 0.85
C GLU A 20 -5.80 -3.84 1.72
N ILE A 21 -5.66 -3.21 2.90
CA ILE A 21 -4.55 -3.43 3.84
C ILE A 21 -4.37 -4.91 4.23
N VAL A 22 -5.47 -5.67 4.32
CA VAL A 22 -5.44 -7.10 4.68
C VAL A 22 -5.43 -8.03 3.47
N GLY A 23 -5.14 -7.51 2.27
CA GLY A 23 -5.03 -8.30 1.04
C GLY A 23 -6.36 -8.58 0.33
N GLY A 24 -7.39 -7.77 0.57
CA GLY A 24 -8.72 -7.94 -0.02
C GLY A 24 -8.92 -7.28 -1.40
N ILE A 25 -7.87 -7.11 -2.20
CA ILE A 25 -7.98 -6.45 -3.52
C ILE A 25 -8.89 -7.21 -4.46
N ASP A 26 -8.76 -8.54 -4.55
CA ASP A 26 -9.63 -9.37 -5.38
C ASP A 26 -11.12 -9.17 -5.02
N LEU A 27 -11.41 -8.97 -3.73
CA LEU A 27 -12.76 -8.68 -3.25
C LEU A 27 -13.22 -7.29 -3.71
N LEU A 28 -12.35 -6.29 -3.65
CA LEU A 28 -12.66 -4.93 -4.10
C LEU A 28 -12.83 -4.84 -5.62
N GLU A 29 -12.05 -5.56 -6.40
CA GLU A 29 -12.09 -5.49 -7.87
C GLU A 29 -13.20 -6.35 -8.47
N ASN A 30 -13.46 -7.53 -7.90
CA ASN A 30 -14.45 -8.46 -8.46
C ASN A 30 -15.85 -8.25 -7.89
N LYS A 31 -15.97 -7.92 -6.59
CA LYS A 31 -17.26 -7.84 -5.89
C LYS A 31 -17.70 -6.41 -5.58
N PHE A 32 -16.78 -5.49 -5.30
CA PHE A 32 -17.09 -4.13 -4.84
C PHE A 32 -16.43 -3.05 -5.70
N LYS A 33 -16.69 -3.11 -7.02
CA LYS A 33 -16.05 -2.28 -8.04
C LYS A 33 -16.13 -0.80 -7.68
N ASN A 34 -17.29 -0.35 -7.23
CA ASN A 34 -17.52 1.02 -6.80
C ASN A 34 -17.94 1.11 -5.30
N GLN A 35 -18.06 2.32 -4.78
CA GLN A 35 -18.47 2.55 -3.39
C GLN A 35 -19.94 2.16 -3.14
N GLU A 36 -20.79 2.29 -4.16
CA GLU A 36 -22.21 1.95 -4.08
C GLU A 36 -22.40 0.44 -3.88
N ASP A 37 -21.60 -0.41 -4.54
CA ASP A 37 -21.65 -1.87 -4.40
C ASP A 37 -21.36 -2.30 -2.96
N LEU A 38 -20.31 -1.72 -2.36
CA LEU A 38 -19.93 -2.00 -0.97
C LEU A 38 -21.00 -1.49 0.01
N PHE A 39 -21.53 -0.29 -0.24
CA PHE A 39 -22.60 0.27 0.57
C PHE A 39 -23.88 -0.58 0.49
N LYS A 40 -24.28 -0.97 -0.72
CA LYS A 40 -25.45 -1.82 -0.96
C LYS A 40 -25.31 -3.16 -0.25
N TYR A 41 -24.14 -3.80 -0.33
CA TYR A 41 -23.87 -5.04 0.40
C TYR A 41 -24.06 -4.90 1.91
N ILE A 42 -23.53 -3.81 2.50
CA ILE A 42 -23.69 -3.53 3.93
C ILE A 42 -25.17 -3.38 4.27
N ILE A 43 -25.92 -2.58 3.52
CA ILE A 43 -27.34 -2.35 3.76
C ILE A 43 -28.15 -3.64 3.63
N GLU A 44 -27.98 -4.38 2.54
CA GLU A 44 -28.69 -5.65 2.32
C GLU A 44 -28.41 -6.68 3.40
N THR A 45 -27.18 -6.73 3.92
CA THR A 45 -26.81 -7.67 4.99
C THR A 45 -27.45 -7.28 6.33
N VAL A 46 -27.49 -5.98 6.65
CA VAL A 46 -28.15 -5.48 7.87
C VAL A 46 -29.63 -5.85 7.90
N PHE A 47 -30.34 -5.68 6.78
CA PHE A 47 -31.77 -5.97 6.71
C PHE A 47 -32.11 -7.46 6.65
N LYS A 48 -31.11 -8.33 6.44
CA LYS A 48 -31.25 -9.79 6.54
C LYS A 48 -30.98 -10.32 7.95
N GLU A 49 -30.75 -9.43 8.93
CA GLU A 49 -30.33 -9.74 10.31
C GLU A 49 -29.00 -10.53 10.41
N ASP A 50 -28.23 -10.58 9.32
CA ASP A 50 -26.94 -11.24 9.27
C ASP A 50 -25.82 -10.33 9.79
N LYS A 51 -24.80 -10.94 10.40
CA LYS A 51 -23.58 -10.24 10.80
C LYS A 51 -22.79 -9.85 9.54
N ILE A 52 -22.50 -8.56 9.37
CA ILE A 52 -21.68 -8.06 8.25
C ILE A 52 -20.23 -8.51 8.43
N VAL A 53 -19.77 -9.38 7.53
CA VAL A 53 -18.41 -9.94 7.56
C VAL A 53 -17.78 -9.97 6.17
N PHE A 54 -16.45 -9.91 6.13
CA PHE A 54 -15.65 -9.97 4.91
C PHE A 54 -14.69 -11.16 5.02
N GLU A 55 -14.79 -12.08 4.08
CA GLU A 55 -13.84 -13.20 3.96
C GLU A 55 -12.69 -12.77 3.04
N ILE A 56 -11.48 -12.69 3.59
CA ILE A 56 -10.27 -12.25 2.90
C ILE A 56 -9.15 -13.22 3.28
N GLN A 57 -8.54 -13.87 2.29
CA GLN A 57 -7.47 -14.84 2.50
C GLN A 57 -7.80 -15.91 3.57
N ASN A 58 -8.98 -16.53 3.47
CA ASN A 58 -9.51 -17.52 4.43
C ASN A 58 -9.67 -17.00 5.88
N THR A 59 -9.67 -15.68 6.07
CA THR A 59 -9.90 -15.04 7.37
C THR A 59 -11.17 -14.20 7.29
N ILE A 60 -12.01 -14.31 8.31
CA ILE A 60 -13.28 -13.58 8.40
C ILE A 60 -13.07 -12.33 9.27
N PHE A 61 -13.42 -11.16 8.73
CA PHE A 61 -13.30 -9.88 9.42
C PHE A 61 -14.65 -9.17 9.53
N THR A 62 -14.91 -8.58 10.68
CA THR A 62 -15.98 -7.59 10.85
C THR A 62 -15.51 -6.20 10.39
N ILE A 63 -16.46 -5.29 10.13
CA ILE A 63 -16.14 -3.87 9.86
C ILE A 63 -15.27 -3.28 10.97
N LYS A 64 -15.60 -3.57 12.23
CA LYS A 64 -14.86 -3.04 13.38
C LYS A 64 -13.39 -3.48 13.37
N GLU A 65 -13.14 -4.77 13.15
CA GLU A 65 -11.78 -5.32 13.10
C GLU A 65 -10.97 -4.70 11.95
N LEU A 66 -11.55 -4.56 10.76
CA LEU A 66 -10.92 -3.91 9.63
C LEU A 66 -10.53 -2.47 9.94
N MET A 67 -11.44 -1.71 10.55
CA MET A 67 -11.18 -0.31 10.92
C MET A 67 -10.08 -0.20 11.98
N ASP A 68 -10.06 -1.10 12.95
CA ASP A 68 -9.01 -1.15 13.97
C ASP A 68 -7.64 -1.53 13.36
N ILE A 69 -7.60 -2.48 12.42
CA ILE A 69 -6.39 -2.84 11.65
C ILE A 69 -5.87 -1.61 10.90
N LYS A 70 -6.74 -0.92 10.16
CA LYS A 70 -6.36 0.29 9.41
C LYS A 70 -5.69 1.33 10.29
N ILE A 71 -6.25 1.60 11.46
CA ILE A 71 -5.70 2.60 12.39
C ILE A 71 -4.31 2.17 12.88
N ARG A 72 -4.12 0.88 13.21
CA ARG A 72 -2.81 0.35 13.60
C ARG A 72 -1.80 0.42 12.46
N TYR A 73 -2.22 0.08 11.26
CA TYR A 73 -1.39 0.15 10.05
C TYR A 73 -0.92 1.58 9.77
N GLU A 74 -1.80 2.58 9.81
CA GLU A 74 -1.42 3.98 9.60
C GLU A 74 -0.43 4.49 10.66
N LYS A 75 -0.59 4.05 11.92
CA LYS A 75 0.39 4.32 12.99
C LYS A 75 1.74 3.65 12.71
N HIS A 76 1.74 2.40 12.23
CA HIS A 76 2.95 1.68 11.83
C HIS A 76 3.70 2.42 10.72
N LEU A 77 2.99 2.87 9.69
CA LEU A 77 3.59 3.66 8.61
C LEU A 77 4.27 4.91 9.16
N ILE A 78 3.60 5.69 10.00
CA ILE A 78 4.21 6.92 10.53
C ILE A 78 5.42 6.60 11.41
N LYS A 79 5.29 5.64 12.32
CA LYS A 79 6.31 5.32 13.34
C LYS A 79 7.59 4.75 12.74
N ASN A 80 7.47 3.89 11.71
CA ASN A 80 8.60 3.12 11.20
C ASN A 80 9.21 3.69 9.91
N ARG A 81 8.57 4.67 9.26
CA ARG A 81 9.00 5.25 7.99
C ARG A 81 10.47 5.69 7.98
N SER A 82 10.90 6.47 8.97
CA SER A 82 12.27 7.01 9.00
C SER A 82 13.31 5.89 9.07
N LYS A 83 13.07 4.87 9.91
CA LYS A 83 13.96 3.72 10.06
C LYS A 83 14.10 2.92 8.76
N VAL A 84 12.98 2.69 8.06
CA VAL A 84 12.98 1.95 6.79
C VAL A 84 13.71 2.73 5.70
N ILE A 85 13.45 4.04 5.58
CA ILE A 85 14.16 4.91 4.63
C ILE A 85 15.67 4.86 4.89
N GLN A 86 16.10 5.07 6.14
CA GLN A 86 17.51 5.07 6.50
C GLN A 86 18.18 3.72 6.20
N SER A 87 17.50 2.61 6.47
CA SER A 87 17.99 1.27 6.16
C SER A 87 18.24 1.09 4.65
N ILE A 88 17.28 1.46 3.80
CA ILE A 88 17.40 1.33 2.34
C ILE A 88 18.46 2.30 1.81
N VAL A 89 18.46 3.55 2.24
CA VAL A 89 19.45 4.57 1.85
C VAL A 89 20.87 4.11 2.19
N TYR A 90 21.07 3.53 3.38
CA TYR A 90 22.35 2.95 3.76
C TYR A 90 22.79 1.84 2.80
N LYS A 91 21.88 0.90 2.45
CA LYS A 91 22.18 -0.18 1.50
C LYS A 91 22.51 0.37 0.11
N ILE A 92 21.84 1.44 -0.33
CA ILE A 92 22.13 2.12 -1.60
C ILE A 92 23.56 2.67 -1.59
N ASN A 93 23.86 3.55 -0.63
CA ASN A 93 25.13 4.27 -0.58
C ASN A 93 26.33 3.35 -0.33
N LYS A 94 26.10 2.17 0.27
CA LYS A 94 27.19 1.24 0.59
C LYS A 94 27.42 0.19 -0.49
N TYR A 95 26.38 -0.24 -1.19
CA TYR A 95 26.45 -1.44 -2.03
C TYR A 95 25.93 -1.25 -3.47
N ASN A 96 25.22 -0.16 -3.80
CA ASN A 96 24.54 0.00 -5.08
C ASN A 96 25.15 1.10 -5.95
N THR A 97 26.35 0.83 -6.46
CA THR A 97 27.12 1.74 -7.32
C THR A 97 26.41 2.10 -8.63
N ALA A 98 25.55 1.20 -9.14
CA ALA A 98 24.72 1.44 -10.31
C ALA A 98 23.70 2.55 -10.05
N LEU A 99 22.95 2.45 -8.95
CA LEU A 99 21.96 3.46 -8.57
C LEU A 99 22.63 4.81 -8.27
N GLU A 100 23.76 4.82 -7.57
CA GLU A 100 24.53 6.07 -7.37
C GLU A 100 24.95 6.73 -8.68
N SER A 101 25.34 5.93 -9.68
CA SER A 101 25.73 6.44 -10.99
C SER A 101 24.55 7.06 -11.72
N LEU A 102 23.37 6.43 -11.66
CA LEU A 102 22.12 7.01 -12.19
C LEU A 102 21.76 8.31 -11.49
N VAL A 103 21.86 8.37 -10.16
CA VAL A 103 21.61 9.61 -9.40
C VAL A 103 22.56 10.73 -9.84
N ARG A 104 23.86 10.44 -10.02
CA ARG A 104 24.82 11.43 -10.53
C ARG A 104 24.48 11.90 -11.95
N LYS A 105 23.97 11.00 -12.79
CA LYS A 105 23.54 11.31 -14.16
C LYS A 105 22.30 12.21 -14.14
N TYR A 106 21.30 11.85 -13.34
CA TYR A 106 20.09 12.63 -13.12
C TYR A 106 20.39 14.04 -12.63
N LYS A 107 21.28 14.21 -11.64
CA LYS A 107 21.71 15.54 -11.14
C LYS A 107 22.31 16.45 -12.22
N LYS A 108 22.83 15.87 -13.31
CA LYS A 108 23.40 16.63 -14.44
C LYS A 108 22.37 16.93 -15.52
N SER A 109 21.48 15.98 -15.80
CA SER A 109 20.53 16.05 -16.91
C SER A 109 19.18 16.67 -16.52
N ASN A 110 18.79 16.50 -15.25
CA ASN A 110 17.44 16.72 -14.73
C ASN A 110 16.33 16.02 -15.54
N SER A 111 16.65 14.86 -16.11
CA SER A 111 15.75 14.12 -17.01
C SER A 111 14.70 13.31 -16.25
N ILE A 112 13.43 13.46 -16.65
CA ILE A 112 12.30 12.63 -16.16
C ILE A 112 12.54 11.14 -16.43
N SER A 113 13.18 10.80 -17.55
CA SER A 113 13.50 9.41 -17.89
C SER A 113 14.43 8.79 -16.84
N GLU A 114 15.46 9.54 -16.43
CA GLU A 114 16.43 9.08 -15.42
C GLU A 114 15.81 9.04 -14.02
N TYR A 115 14.93 9.99 -13.70
CA TYR A 115 14.14 9.97 -12.47
C TYR A 115 13.31 8.68 -12.36
N ASN A 116 12.59 8.32 -13.42
CA ASN A 116 11.78 7.11 -13.48
C ASN A 116 12.63 5.83 -13.44
N GLU A 117 13.81 5.84 -14.06
CA GLU A 117 14.76 4.73 -14.02
C GLU A 117 15.25 4.47 -12.58
N ILE A 118 15.65 5.52 -11.85
CA ILE A 118 16.04 5.44 -10.43
C ILE A 118 14.89 4.86 -9.60
N LYS A 119 13.68 5.41 -9.77
CA LYS A 119 12.49 4.95 -9.06
C LYS A 119 12.25 3.45 -9.28
N ASN A 120 12.24 3.01 -10.54
CA ASN A 120 12.00 1.60 -10.90
C ASN A 120 13.10 0.69 -10.35
N GLN A 121 14.36 1.12 -10.39
CA GLN A 121 15.46 0.34 -9.85
C GLN A 121 15.39 0.23 -8.32
N ILE A 122 14.94 1.26 -7.59
CA ILE A 122 14.69 1.19 -6.15
C ILE A 122 13.59 0.16 -5.86
N ILE A 123 12.45 0.26 -6.55
CA ILE A 123 11.31 -0.66 -6.38
C ILE A 123 11.75 -2.11 -6.63
N HIS A 124 12.53 -2.35 -7.68
CA HIS A 124 12.99 -3.68 -8.04
C HIS A 124 14.03 -4.23 -7.05
N THR A 125 15.04 -3.43 -6.71
CA THR A 125 16.20 -3.88 -5.91
C THR A 125 15.85 -4.05 -4.43
N TYR A 126 15.06 -3.13 -3.88
CA TYR A 126 14.68 -3.12 -2.45
C TYR A 126 13.26 -3.60 -2.21
N ARG A 127 12.72 -4.35 -3.17
CA ARG A 127 11.35 -4.86 -3.19
C ARG A 127 10.93 -5.50 -1.87
N MET A 128 11.75 -6.40 -1.33
CA MET A 128 11.43 -7.11 -0.09
C MET A 128 11.37 -6.16 1.12
N ASP A 129 12.33 -5.24 1.27
CA ASP A 129 12.31 -4.24 2.36
C ASP A 129 11.07 -3.35 2.27
N ILE A 130 10.66 -2.98 1.04
CA ILE A 130 9.45 -2.20 0.78
C ILE A 130 8.19 -3.01 1.13
N ASN A 131 8.10 -4.25 0.66
CA ASN A 131 6.91 -5.10 0.85
C ASN A 131 6.71 -5.47 2.32
N LEU A 132 7.78 -5.85 3.05
CA LEU A 132 7.69 -6.14 4.49
C LEU A 132 7.19 -4.94 5.31
N TYR A 133 7.43 -3.73 4.81
CA TYR A 133 6.97 -2.51 5.46
C TYR A 133 5.56 -2.09 5.05
N ILE A 134 5.25 -2.09 3.74
CA ILE A 134 3.95 -1.64 3.21
C ILE A 134 2.86 -2.71 3.36
N LEU A 135 3.19 -3.98 3.17
CA LEU A 135 2.22 -5.08 3.22
C LEU A 135 2.19 -5.75 4.59
N LYS A 136 2.56 -5.05 5.66
CA LYS A 136 2.82 -5.66 6.98
C LYS A 136 1.64 -6.45 7.59
N GLU A 137 0.41 -6.11 7.20
CA GLU A 137 -0.81 -6.80 7.68
C GLU A 137 -1.20 -8.02 6.81
N ILE A 138 -0.47 -8.26 5.71
CA ILE A 138 -0.56 -9.48 4.91
C ILE A 138 0.35 -10.55 5.53
N ASN A 139 -0.06 -11.80 5.46
CA ASN A 139 0.66 -12.93 6.03
C ASN A 139 2.14 -12.93 5.59
N GLU A 140 3.06 -12.94 6.57
CA GLU A 140 4.50 -12.85 6.34
C GLU A 140 5.07 -14.03 5.53
N VAL A 141 4.47 -15.22 5.66
CA VAL A 141 4.80 -16.38 4.83
C VAL A 141 4.46 -16.10 3.36
N VAL A 142 3.28 -15.51 3.11
CA VAL A 142 2.87 -15.11 1.75
C VAL A 142 3.82 -14.07 1.18
N LEU A 143 4.25 -13.09 1.98
CA LEU A 143 5.17 -12.04 1.54
C LEU A 143 6.58 -12.54 1.24
N ASN A 144 7.09 -13.50 2.00
CA ASN A 144 8.43 -14.03 1.79
C ASN A 144 8.52 -14.90 0.52
N ASP A 145 7.42 -15.60 0.19
CA ASP A 145 7.35 -16.48 -0.97
C ASP A 145 6.77 -15.79 -2.23
N ILE A 146 6.42 -14.51 -2.13
CA ILE A 146 5.75 -13.80 -3.21
C ILE A 146 6.66 -13.63 -4.44
N ARG A 147 6.15 -14.05 -5.60
CA ARG A 147 6.81 -13.79 -6.87
C ARG A 147 6.46 -12.39 -7.34
N LEU A 148 7.36 -11.79 -8.13
CA LEU A 148 7.17 -10.46 -8.74
C LEU A 148 5.81 -10.29 -9.44
N ALA A 149 5.31 -11.34 -10.12
CA ALA A 149 4.04 -11.31 -10.83
C ALA A 149 2.83 -11.26 -9.88
N ASP A 150 2.96 -11.85 -8.70
CA ASP A 150 1.87 -11.99 -7.73
C ASP A 150 1.76 -10.75 -6.82
N GLU A 151 2.82 -9.93 -6.75
CA GLU A 151 2.84 -8.68 -5.95
C GLU A 151 1.77 -7.68 -6.39
N VAL A 152 1.45 -7.63 -7.68
CA VAL A 152 0.45 -6.72 -8.21
C VAL A 152 -0.92 -6.96 -7.55
N ASN A 153 -1.20 -8.20 -7.14
CA ASN A 153 -2.46 -8.59 -6.52
C ASN A 153 -2.60 -8.07 -5.07
N PHE A 154 -1.55 -7.48 -4.49
CA PHE A 154 -1.57 -6.88 -3.15
C PHE A 154 -1.47 -5.36 -3.13
N TYR A 155 -1.24 -4.72 -4.27
CA TYR A 155 -1.09 -3.27 -4.37
C TYR A 155 -2.29 -2.65 -5.09
N GLY A 156 -3.29 -2.24 -4.32
CA GLY A 156 -4.43 -1.47 -4.80
C GLY A 156 -4.07 0.02 -4.84
N GLU A 157 -5.09 0.87 -4.99
CA GLU A 157 -4.89 2.31 -5.07
C GLU A 157 -4.15 2.87 -3.83
N TYR A 158 -4.60 2.48 -2.63
CA TYR A 158 -4.09 3.05 -1.38
C TYR A 158 -2.66 2.58 -1.07
N LEU A 159 -2.38 1.28 -1.16
CA LEU A 159 -1.06 0.73 -0.89
C LEU A 159 -0.06 1.13 -1.97
N THR A 160 -0.50 1.28 -3.22
CA THR A 160 0.34 1.85 -4.29
C THR A 160 0.74 3.29 -3.96
N GLU A 161 -0.19 4.12 -3.52
CA GLU A 161 0.10 5.49 -3.06
C GLU A 161 1.12 5.50 -1.91
N LYS A 162 1.01 4.58 -0.94
CA LYS A 162 1.95 4.49 0.19
C LYS A 162 3.32 4.01 -0.21
N ARG A 163 3.41 3.03 -1.12
CA ARG A 163 4.69 2.61 -1.72
C ARG A 163 5.35 3.77 -2.46
N GLU A 164 4.58 4.51 -3.26
CA GLU A 164 5.08 5.66 -4.01
C GLU A 164 5.66 6.73 -3.09
N GLN A 165 4.91 7.10 -2.04
CA GLN A 165 5.37 8.09 -1.05
C GLN A 165 6.66 7.65 -0.35
N LEU A 166 6.81 6.36 -0.05
CA LEU A 166 8.03 5.81 0.53
C LEU A 166 9.21 5.93 -0.46
N VAL A 167 9.02 5.49 -1.70
CA VAL A 167 10.07 5.49 -2.74
C VAL A 167 10.53 6.92 -3.04
N ILE A 168 9.60 7.87 -3.21
CA ILE A 168 9.94 9.28 -3.39
C ILE A 168 10.76 9.80 -2.19
N SER A 169 10.45 9.37 -0.98
CA SER A 169 11.22 9.77 0.20
C SER A 169 12.64 9.19 0.19
N ILE A 170 12.80 7.95 -0.25
CA ILE A 170 14.12 7.32 -0.43
C ILE A 170 14.92 8.08 -1.49
N MET A 171 14.30 8.38 -2.64
CA MET A 171 14.92 9.13 -3.74
C MET A 171 15.45 10.50 -3.28
N ARG A 172 14.64 11.26 -2.53
CA ARG A 172 15.08 12.53 -1.92
C ARG A 172 16.30 12.36 -1.02
N ASN A 173 16.35 11.30 -0.21
CA ASN A 173 17.46 11.04 0.72
C ASN A 173 18.76 10.60 0.02
N ILE A 174 18.68 10.10 -1.22
CA ILE A 174 19.86 9.82 -2.05
C ILE A 174 20.20 10.97 -3.01
N GLY A 175 19.39 12.04 -2.99
CA GLY A 175 19.59 13.25 -3.79
C GLY A 175 19.03 13.19 -5.22
N ALA A 176 17.98 12.40 -5.45
CA ALA A 176 17.15 12.47 -6.65
C ALA A 176 15.83 13.17 -6.29
N GLU A 177 15.79 14.50 -6.43
CA GLU A 177 14.68 15.37 -6.04
C GLU A 177 14.11 16.20 -7.18
#